data_AF-A0A2Z6NN79-F1
#
_entry.id   AF-A0A2Z6NN79-F1
#
_cell.length_a   1.000
_cell.length_b   1.000
_cell.length_c   1.000
_cell.angle_alpha   90.00
_cell.angle_beta   90.00
_cell.angle_gamma   90.00
#
_symmetry.space_group_name_H-M   'P 1'
#
loop_
_entity.id
_entity.type
_entity.pdbx_description
1 polymer ?
#
loop_
_entity_poly.entity_id
_entity_poly.type
_entity_poly.pdbx_seq_one_letter_code
_entity_poly.pdbx_strand_id
1 'polypeptide(L)'
;MVDQIVDSTNIMIRSWESRVERDGVVSEIKIDEDLRSLSADIIARACFGSNYVQGKEIFTKLRDLLKILSKIYVGIPGFRYLPNKSNRQIWRLENEINSNISKLIKQRQEEGHEQDLLQMILEGAKNCDGNVEVLEVCGNGNLDASKLRSMKTV
;
A
#
# COMPACT_ATOMS: atom_id res chain seq x y z
N MET A 1 -7.06 6.21 -18.18
CA MET A 1 -6.14 6.84 -17.20
C MET A 1 -6.33 8.34 -17.11
N VAL A 2 -6.27 9.10 -18.22
CA VAL A 2 -6.48 10.57 -18.20
C VAL A 2 -7.82 10.92 -17.55
N ASP A 3 -8.90 10.23 -17.91
CA ASP A 3 -10.24 10.47 -17.33
C ASP A 3 -10.26 10.25 -15.82
N GLN A 4 -9.58 9.22 -15.31
CA GLN A 4 -9.48 8.96 -13.87
C GLN A 4 -8.75 10.11 -13.14
N ILE A 5 -7.70 10.67 -13.76
CA ILE A 5 -6.97 11.82 -13.22
C ILE A 5 -7.90 13.04 -13.16
N VAL A 6 -8.63 13.29 -14.24
CA VAL A 6 -9.59 14.40 -14.33
C VAL A 6 -10.69 14.25 -13.28
N ASP A 7 -11.30 13.06 -13.17
CA ASP A 7 -12.36 12.78 -12.20
C ASP A 7 -11.89 12.97 -10.75
N SER A 8 -10.76 12.38 -10.37
CA SER A 8 -10.21 12.53 -9.02
C SER A 8 -9.86 13.98 -8.72
N THR A 9 -9.31 14.72 -9.69
CA THR A 9 -8.96 16.14 -9.54
C THR A 9 -10.21 17.00 -9.38
N ASN A 10 -11.25 16.74 -10.17
CA ASN A 10 -12.53 17.44 -10.07
C ASN A 10 -13.19 17.22 -8.71
N ILE A 11 -13.13 16.01 -8.15
CA ILE A 11 -13.64 15.73 -6.79
C ILE A 11 -12.90 16.58 -5.75
N MET A 12 -11.57 16.69 -5.84
CA MET A 12 -10.77 17.51 -4.93
C MET A 12 -11.11 19.01 -5.07
N ILE A 13 -11.17 19.53 -6.29
CA ILE A 13 -11.48 20.95 -6.57
C ILE A 13 -12.88 21.29 -6.05
N ARG A 14 -13.88 20.45 -6.30
CA ARG A 14 -15.24 20.66 -5.75
C ARG A 14 -15.27 20.67 -4.23
N SER A 15 -14.43 19.86 -3.58
CA SER A 15 -14.28 19.90 -2.12
C SER A 15 -13.72 21.24 -1.65
N TRP A 16 -12.77 21.82 -2.39
CA TRP A 16 -12.21 23.14 -2.10
C TRP A 16 -13.23 24.26 -2.34
N GLU A 17 -13.94 24.25 -3.48
CA GLU A 17 -15.02 25.20 -3.78
C GLU A 17 -16.05 25.21 -2.63
N SER A 18 -16.49 24.02 -2.20
CA SER A 18 -17.43 23.87 -1.08
C SER A 18 -16.88 24.42 0.25
N ARG A 19 -15.55 24.40 0.48
CA ARG A 19 -14.93 24.96 1.69
C ARG A 19 -14.89 26.49 1.61
N VAL A 20 -14.51 27.04 0.46
CA VAL A 20 -14.50 28.49 0.22
C VAL A 20 -15.90 29.08 0.38
N GLU A 21 -16.93 28.43 -0.19
CA GLU A 21 -18.33 28.88 -0.07
C GLU A 21 -18.82 28.94 1.39
N ARG A 22 -18.30 28.07 2.27
CA ARG A 22 -18.66 28.06 3.70
C ARG A 22 -17.91 29.11 4.51
N ASP A 23 -16.64 29.32 4.21
CA ASP A 23 -15.75 30.17 5.02
C ASP A 23 -15.81 31.66 4.63
N GLY A 24 -16.51 32.00 3.55
CA GLY A 24 -16.73 33.38 3.11
C GLY A 24 -15.64 33.91 2.17
N VAL A 25 -15.31 35.20 2.24
CA VAL A 25 -14.51 35.92 1.22
C VAL A 25 -13.02 35.52 1.23
N VAL A 26 -12.49 35.06 2.37
CA VAL A 26 -11.09 34.62 2.51
C VAL A 26 -11.06 33.29 3.24
N SER A 27 -10.58 32.24 2.56
CA SER A 27 -10.46 30.89 3.11
C SER A 27 -9.03 30.40 2.92
N GLU A 28 -8.41 29.91 3.99
CA GLU A 28 -7.07 29.32 3.96
C GLU A 28 -7.19 27.79 3.88
N ILE A 29 -6.72 27.19 2.79
CA ILE A 29 -6.82 25.75 2.56
C ILE A 29 -5.45 25.11 2.66
N LYS A 30 -5.28 24.21 3.63
CA LYS A 30 -4.10 23.34 3.71
C LYS A 30 -4.20 22.19 2.70
N ILE A 31 -3.47 22.31 1.59
CA ILE A 31 -3.58 21.40 0.43
C ILE A 31 -2.84 20.06 0.58
N ASP A 32 -1.93 19.93 1.54
CA ASP A 32 -1.00 18.79 1.63
C ASP A 32 -1.71 17.43 1.76
N GLU A 33 -2.74 17.33 2.61
CA GLU A 33 -3.49 16.07 2.75
C GLU A 33 -4.43 15.83 1.56
N ASP A 34 -4.98 16.88 0.97
CA ASP A 34 -5.84 16.79 -0.22
C ASP A 34 -5.04 16.28 -1.43
N LEU A 35 -3.84 16.80 -1.67
CA LEU A 35 -2.94 16.33 -2.74
C LEU A 35 -2.46 14.89 -2.53
N ARG A 36 -2.21 14.49 -1.27
CA ARG A 36 -1.90 13.09 -0.94
C ARG A 36 -3.10 12.18 -1.21
N SER A 37 -4.31 12.61 -0.86
CA SER A 37 -5.54 11.88 -1.11
C SER A 37 -5.82 11.77 -2.61
N LEU A 38 -5.60 12.84 -3.38
CA LEU A 38 -5.70 12.87 -4.83
C LEU A 38 -4.76 11.84 -5.48
N SER A 39 -3.48 11.89 -5.12
CA SER A 39 -2.48 10.92 -5.61
C SER A 39 -2.87 9.48 -5.25
N ALA A 40 -3.34 9.25 -4.02
CA ALA A 40 -3.80 7.94 -3.58
C ALA A 40 -4.99 7.44 -4.41
N ASP A 41 -5.94 8.31 -4.72
CA ASP A 41 -7.13 7.98 -5.52
C ASP A 41 -6.75 7.63 -6.96
N ILE A 42 -5.88 8.43 -7.60
CA ILE A 42 -5.40 8.21 -8.96
C ILE A 42 -4.62 6.88 -9.05
N ILE A 43 -3.67 6.66 -8.14
CA ILE A 43 -2.89 5.41 -8.10
C ILE A 43 -3.83 4.22 -7.89
N ALA A 44 -4.80 4.34 -6.98
CA ALA A 44 -5.72 3.24 -6.72
C ALA A 44 -6.60 2.91 -7.92
N ARG A 45 -7.12 3.91 -8.63
CA ARG A 45 -7.91 3.72 -9.85
C ARG A 45 -7.10 3.17 -11.01
N ALA A 46 -5.84 3.60 -11.15
CA ALA A 46 -4.96 3.10 -12.20
C ALA A 46 -4.49 1.65 -11.92
N CYS A 47 -4.22 1.32 -10.66
CA CYS A 47 -3.70 0.02 -10.29
C CYS A 47 -4.77 -1.06 -10.14
N PHE A 48 -5.93 -0.70 -9.61
CA PHE A 48 -6.94 -1.66 -9.16
C PHE A 48 -8.32 -1.45 -9.80
N GLY A 49 -8.46 -0.47 -10.71
CA GLY A 49 -9.69 -0.28 -11.48
C GLY A 49 -10.92 -0.13 -10.60
N SER A 50 -11.90 -1.02 -10.78
CA SER A 50 -13.14 -1.10 -10.02
C SER A 50 -12.91 -1.37 -8.52
N ASN A 51 -11.79 -1.97 -8.14
CA ASN A 51 -11.39 -2.22 -6.76
C ASN A 51 -10.54 -1.07 -6.14
N TYR A 52 -10.65 0.16 -6.67
CA TYR A 52 -9.86 1.31 -6.20
C TYR A 52 -10.09 1.65 -4.71
N VAL A 53 -11.26 1.35 -4.14
CA VAL A 53 -11.54 1.63 -2.72
C VAL A 53 -10.60 0.83 -1.82
N GLN A 54 -10.45 -0.46 -2.10
CA GLN A 54 -9.50 -1.35 -1.43
C GLN A 54 -8.05 -0.94 -1.75
N GLY A 55 -7.78 -0.52 -2.98
CA GLY A 55 -6.48 0.01 -3.39
C GLY A 55 -6.04 1.23 -2.58
N LYS A 56 -6.97 2.15 -2.30
CA LYS A 56 -6.73 3.34 -1.47
C LYS A 56 -6.42 2.98 -0.02
N GLU A 57 -7.04 1.91 0.49
CA GLU A 57 -6.74 1.37 1.82
C GLU A 57 -5.30 0.82 1.88
N ILE A 58 -4.88 0.08 0.86
CA ILE A 58 -3.50 -0.43 0.72
C ILE A 58 -2.51 0.74 0.67
N PHE A 59 -2.76 1.75 -0.17
CA PHE A 59 -1.91 2.93 -0.27
C PHE A 59 -1.77 3.67 1.06
N THR A 60 -2.86 3.78 1.82
CA THR A 60 -2.84 4.41 3.14
C THR A 60 -1.94 3.64 4.12
N LYS A 61 -2.04 2.30 4.15
CA LYS A 61 -1.16 1.46 4.98
C LYS A 61 0.30 1.52 4.54
N LEU A 62 0.57 1.51 3.23
CA LEU A 62 1.92 1.69 2.68
C LEU A 62 2.51 3.03 3.11
N ARG A 63 1.73 4.10 3.09
CA ARG A 63 2.16 5.43 3.55
C ARG A 63 2.53 5.40 5.04
N ASP A 64 1.73 4.76 5.87
CA ASP A 64 2.03 4.65 7.30
C ASP A 64 3.25 3.77 7.57
N LEU A 65 3.44 2.71 6.78
CA LEU A 65 4.66 1.90 6.81
C LEU A 65 5.90 2.74 6.46
N LEU A 66 5.85 3.51 5.37
CA LEU A 66 6.93 4.39 4.94
C LEU A 66 7.26 5.47 5.98
N LYS A 67 6.26 6.04 6.67
CA LYS A 67 6.48 6.99 7.78
C LYS A 67 7.21 6.38 8.98
N ILE A 68 7.02 5.09 9.23
CA ILE A 68 7.74 4.39 10.30
C ILE A 68 9.17 4.10 9.84
N LEU A 69 9.31 3.59 8.61
CA LEU A 69 10.62 3.28 8.02
C LEU A 69 11.53 4.51 7.93
N SER A 70 10.98 5.70 7.62
CA SER A 70 11.76 6.94 7.55
C SER A 70 12.34 7.39 8.90
N LYS A 71 11.86 6.83 10.02
CA LYS A 71 12.32 7.15 11.38
C LYS A 71 13.25 6.08 11.96
N ILE A 72 13.48 4.97 11.26
CA ILE A 72 14.28 3.87 11.76
C ILE A 72 15.75 4.08 11.40
N TYR A 73 16.63 3.88 12.39
CA TYR A 73 18.07 3.81 12.18
C TYR A 73 18.44 2.50 11.47
N VAL A 74 18.79 2.59 10.18
CA VAL A 74 19.09 1.46 9.28
C VAL A 74 20.54 0.93 9.46
N GLY A 75 21.10 1.02 10.67
CA GLY A 75 22.53 0.79 10.90
C GLY A 75 22.90 -0.50 11.66
N ILE A 76 21.94 -1.16 12.30
CA ILE A 76 22.21 -2.32 13.18
C ILE A 76 21.62 -3.58 12.54
N PRO A 77 22.47 -4.50 12.03
CA PRO A 77 22.02 -5.80 11.56
C PRO A 77 21.16 -6.50 12.61
N GLY A 78 20.04 -7.10 12.19
CA GLY A 78 19.14 -7.84 13.09
C GLY A 78 18.16 -7.00 13.91
N PHE A 79 18.34 -5.67 14.00
CA PHE A 79 17.46 -4.81 14.81
C PHE A 79 16.01 -4.81 14.32
N ARG A 80 15.76 -5.03 13.01
CA ARG A 80 14.42 -5.15 12.41
C ARG A 80 13.63 -6.37 12.90
N TYR A 81 14.30 -7.38 13.46
CA TYR A 81 13.66 -8.61 13.96
C TYR A 81 13.33 -8.56 15.46
N LEU A 82 13.81 -7.54 16.18
CA LEU A 82 13.52 -7.40 17.60
C LEU A 82 12.08 -6.94 17.83
N PRO A 83 11.34 -7.47 18.81
CA PRO A 83 9.93 -7.15 19.02
C PRO A 83 9.70 -5.80 19.73
N ASN A 84 10.31 -4.72 19.22
CA ASN A 84 10.09 -3.35 19.69
C ASN A 84 8.80 -2.74 19.09
N LYS A 85 8.38 -1.58 19.61
CA LYS A 85 7.11 -0.94 19.20
C LYS A 85 7.06 -0.65 17.69
N SER A 86 8.12 -0.11 17.11
CA SER A 86 8.19 0.23 15.68
C SER A 86 8.16 -1.02 14.79
N ASN A 87 8.92 -2.06 15.14
CA ASN A 87 8.95 -3.31 14.38
C ASN A 87 7.62 -4.05 14.45
N ARG A 88 6.95 -4.06 15.61
CA ARG A 88 5.61 -4.64 15.73
C ARG A 88 4.59 -3.92 14.83
N GLN A 89 4.68 -2.59 14.74
CA GLN A 89 3.84 -1.81 13.83
C GLN A 89 4.15 -2.12 12.36
N ILE A 90 5.44 -2.24 12.01
CA ILE A 90 5.86 -2.66 10.66
C ILE A 90 5.27 -4.02 10.31
N TRP A 91 5.47 -5.04 11.15
CA TRP A 91 4.96 -6.39 10.87
C TRP A 91 3.44 -6.42 10.75
N ARG A 92 2.74 -5.64 11.60
CA ARG A 92 1.29 -5.50 11.50
C ARG A 92 0.89 -4.91 10.16
N LEU A 93 1.49 -3.79 9.75
CA LEU A 93 1.17 -3.13 8.48
C LEU A 93 1.53 -4.00 7.28
N GLU A 94 2.70 -4.65 7.28
CA GLU A 94 3.12 -5.61 6.24
C GLU A 94 2.10 -6.74 6.11
N ASN A 95 1.66 -7.33 7.23
CA ASN A 95 0.64 -8.39 7.22
C ASN A 95 -0.72 -7.89 6.69
N GLU A 96 -1.17 -6.71 7.11
CA GLU A 96 -2.43 -6.13 6.65
C GLU A 96 -2.38 -5.80 5.14
N ILE A 97 -1.26 -5.25 4.65
CA ILE A 97 -1.03 -4.98 3.23
C ILE A 97 -1.07 -6.27 2.42
N ASN A 98 -0.30 -7.30 2.84
CA ASN A 98 -0.25 -8.58 2.15
C ASN A 98 -1.62 -9.28 2.14
N SER A 99 -2.35 -9.23 3.26
CA SER A 99 -3.71 -9.77 3.35
C SER A 99 -4.66 -9.07 2.39
N ASN A 100 -4.62 -7.74 2.33
CA ASN A 100 -5.49 -6.96 1.44
C ASN A 100 -5.16 -7.21 -0.04
N ILE A 101 -3.88 -7.26 -0.42
CA ILE A 101 -3.46 -7.61 -1.78
C ILE A 101 -3.92 -9.04 -2.13
N SER A 102 -3.72 -10.00 -1.22
CA SER A 102 -4.16 -11.40 -1.46
C SER A 102 -5.66 -11.50 -1.67
N LYS A 103 -6.47 -10.73 -0.93
CA LYS A 103 -7.92 -10.67 -1.13
C LYS A 103 -8.27 -10.11 -2.50
N LEU A 104 -7.61 -9.03 -2.93
CA LEU A 104 -7.84 -8.44 -4.25
C LEU A 104 -7.49 -9.41 -5.39
N ILE A 105 -6.38 -10.14 -5.26
CA ILE A 105 -6.01 -11.15 -6.26
C ILE A 105 -7.07 -12.24 -6.37
N LYS A 106 -7.57 -12.75 -5.23
CA LYS A 106 -8.64 -13.76 -5.21
C LYS A 106 -9.93 -13.23 -5.83
N GLN A 107 -10.36 -12.04 -5.42
CA GLN A 107 -11.54 -11.38 -5.96
C GLN A 107 -11.43 -11.22 -7.48
N ARG A 108 -10.26 -10.82 -7.99
CA ARG A 108 -10.02 -10.67 -9.44
C ARG A 108 -10.09 -12.00 -10.20
N GLN A 109 -9.61 -13.08 -9.60
CA GLN A 109 -9.72 -14.41 -10.20
C GLN A 109 -11.17 -14.90 -10.31
N GLU A 110 -12.07 -14.41 -9.45
CA GLU A 110 -13.49 -14.75 -9.42
C GLU A 110 -14.36 -13.84 -10.31
N GLU A 111 -14.09 -12.53 -10.31
CA GLU A 111 -14.93 -11.50 -10.96
C GLU A 111 -14.63 -11.28 -12.45
N GLY A 112 -13.50 -11.79 -12.96
CA GLY A 112 -13.12 -11.70 -14.38
C GLY A 112 -12.09 -10.60 -14.69
N HIS A 113 -11.97 -10.27 -15.98
CA HIS A 113 -10.88 -9.45 -16.50
C HIS A 113 -11.20 -7.95 -16.51
N GLU A 114 -10.34 -7.15 -15.89
CA GLU A 114 -10.35 -5.67 -15.97
C GLU A 114 -9.04 -5.17 -16.58
N GLN A 115 -9.07 -4.11 -17.39
CA GLN A 115 -7.86 -3.56 -18.02
C GLN A 115 -7.12 -2.59 -17.06
N ASP A 116 -6.57 -3.13 -15.99
CA ASP A 116 -5.74 -2.38 -15.04
C ASP A 116 -4.36 -3.04 -14.80
N LEU A 117 -3.52 -2.34 -14.02
CA LEU A 117 -2.16 -2.81 -13.74
C LEU A 117 -2.14 -4.16 -13.02
N LEU A 118 -3.05 -4.39 -12.07
CA LEU A 118 -3.12 -5.66 -11.35
C LEU A 118 -3.37 -6.81 -12.32
N GLN A 119 -4.32 -6.68 -13.25
CA GLN A 119 -4.59 -7.70 -14.25
C GLN A 119 -3.37 -7.93 -15.16
N MET A 120 -2.72 -6.86 -15.65
CA MET A 120 -1.52 -6.98 -16.47
C MET A 120 -0.40 -7.74 -15.75
N ILE A 121 -0.20 -7.48 -14.44
CA ILE A 121 0.79 -8.20 -13.63
C ILE A 121 0.41 -9.68 -13.49
N LEU A 122 -0.86 -9.99 -13.21
CA LEU A 122 -1.33 -11.36 -13.06
C LEU A 122 -1.21 -12.16 -14.37
N GLU A 123 -1.46 -11.54 -15.51
CA GLU A 123 -1.28 -12.17 -16.83
C GLU A 123 0.18 -12.38 -17.17
N GLY A 124 1.03 -11.38 -16.90
CA GLY A 124 2.48 -11.52 -17.02
C GLY A 124 2.99 -12.70 -16.18
N ALA A 125 2.56 -12.81 -14.92
CA ALA A 125 2.94 -13.91 -14.04
C ALA A 125 2.49 -15.28 -14.56
N LYS A 126 1.25 -15.42 -15.03
CA LYS A 126 0.75 -16.67 -15.64
C LYS A 126 1.54 -17.08 -16.90
N ASN A 127 1.92 -16.10 -17.72
CA ASN A 127 2.73 -16.36 -18.91
C ASN A 127 4.18 -16.74 -18.57
N CYS A 128 4.65 -16.36 -17.38
CA CYS A 128 5.96 -16.73 -16.84
C CYS A 128 5.99 -18.11 -16.17
N ASP A 129 4.85 -18.77 -15.89
CA ASP A 129 4.79 -20.12 -15.32
C ASP A 129 5.38 -21.22 -16.25
N GLY A 130 5.78 -20.86 -17.47
CA GLY A 130 6.67 -21.69 -18.27
C GLY A 130 8.12 -21.74 -17.77
N ASN A 131 8.58 -20.79 -16.94
CA ASN A 131 9.97 -20.66 -16.46
C ASN A 131 10.18 -19.65 -15.28
N VAL A 132 9.42 -19.63 -14.17
CA VAL A 132 9.81 -18.76 -13.02
C VAL A 132 9.45 -19.34 -11.65
N GLU A 133 10.48 -19.66 -10.86
CA GLU A 133 10.44 -19.66 -9.40
C GLU A 133 9.90 -18.31 -8.92
N VAL A 134 8.79 -18.32 -8.18
CA VAL A 134 8.31 -17.14 -7.46
C VAL A 134 9.47 -16.57 -6.66
N LEU A 135 10.01 -15.43 -7.08
CA LEU A 135 10.93 -14.64 -6.28
C LEU A 135 10.16 -14.24 -5.02
N GLU A 136 10.38 -14.98 -3.94
CA GLU A 136 10.13 -14.51 -2.57
C GLU A 136 11.00 -13.26 -2.36
N VAL A 137 10.50 -12.10 -2.78
CA VAL A 137 11.08 -10.83 -2.37
C VAL A 137 10.71 -10.62 -0.91
N CYS A 138 11.66 -10.98 -0.04
CA CYS A 138 11.64 -10.85 1.42
C CYS A 138 10.45 -11.53 2.12
N GLY A 139 10.56 -12.83 2.35
CA GLY A 139 9.55 -13.57 3.13
C GLY A 139 10.03 -14.76 3.95
N ASN A 140 11.19 -15.39 3.68
CA ASN A 140 11.62 -16.54 4.46
C ASN A 140 12.47 -16.15 5.69
N GLY A 141 11.78 -15.53 6.64
CA GLY A 141 12.25 -15.33 8.00
C GLY A 141 11.46 -16.21 8.97
N ASN A 142 11.28 -17.50 8.69
CA ASN A 142 10.88 -18.44 9.74
C ASN A 142 12.08 -18.64 10.68
N LEU A 143 12.38 -17.61 11.48
CA LEU A 143 13.20 -17.75 12.68
C LEU A 143 12.36 -18.53 13.67
N ASP A 144 12.42 -19.85 13.54
CA ASP A 144 11.93 -20.80 14.50
C ASP A 144 12.30 -20.31 15.91
N ALA A 145 11.28 -20.11 16.75
CA ALA A 145 11.44 -19.69 18.13
C ALA A 145 12.34 -20.65 18.94
N SER A 146 12.59 -21.87 18.43
CA SER A 146 13.59 -22.80 18.96
C SER A 146 15.03 -22.30 18.80
N LYS A 147 15.39 -21.62 17.71
CA LYS A 147 16.75 -21.07 17.46
C LYS A 147 17.12 -19.91 18.38
N LEU A 148 16.15 -19.11 18.82
CA LEU A 148 16.39 -18.03 19.79
C LEU A 148 16.68 -18.56 21.20
N ARG A 149 16.31 -19.81 21.49
CA ARG A 149 16.55 -20.43 22.80
C ARG A 149 17.99 -20.94 22.98
N SER A 150 18.74 -21.17 21.89
CA SER A 150 20.13 -21.64 21.95
C SER A 150 21.17 -20.51 22.07
N MET A 151 20.78 -19.24 21.88
CA MET A 151 21.68 -18.08 22.03
C MET A 151 21.77 -17.54 23.47
N LYS A 152 21.24 -18.27 24.47
CA LYS A 152 21.49 -18.00 25.88
C LYS A 152 22.60 -18.92 26.42
N THR A 153 23.85 -18.63 26.06
CA THR A 153 25.07 -18.85 26.85
C THR A 153 26.26 -18.66 25.92
N VAL A 154 26.82 -17.46 25.90
CA VAL A 154 28.24 -17.17 26.22
C VAL A 154 28.26 -15.76 26.81
#